data_AF-A0A7Y0HR77-F1
#
_entry.id   AF-A0A7Y0HR77-F1
#
_cell.length_a   1.000
_cell.length_b   1.000
_cell.length_c   1.000
_cell.angle_alpha   90.00
_cell.angle_beta   90.00
_cell.angle_gamma   90.00
#
_symmetry.space_group_name_H-M   'P 1'
#
loop_
_entity.id
_entity.type
_entity.pdbx_description
1 polymer ?
#
loop_
_entity_poly.entity_id
_entity_poly.type
_entity_poly.pdbx_seq_one_letter_code
_entity_poly.pdbx_strand_id
1 'polypeptide(L)'
;MLSPEKLKFLRLLHSISQTELGKEMDGISKNYISMVENRKTKYTDEWEQKYIKAVYTIAARKKNEKNIEQVEEMAQEIKTKKSK
;
A
#
# COMPACT_ATOMS: atom_id res chain seq x y z
N MET A 1 18.75 -8.94 -2.88
CA MET A 1 17.71 -8.85 -1.84
C MET A 1 17.83 -7.58 -1.03
N LEU A 2 16.73 -6.86 -0.84
CA LEU A 2 16.60 -5.82 0.17
C LEU A 2 16.77 -6.42 1.58
N SER A 3 17.06 -5.62 2.60
CA SER A 3 16.97 -6.12 3.98
C SER A 3 15.50 -6.16 4.42
N PRO A 4 15.12 -7.07 5.35
CA PRO A 4 13.79 -7.06 5.98
C PRO A 4 13.34 -5.69 6.49
N GLU A 5 14.26 -4.90 7.04
CA GLU A 5 13.98 -3.53 7.48
C GLU A 5 13.60 -2.64 6.31
N LYS A 6 14.33 -2.71 5.19
CA LYS A 6 14.04 -1.89 4.01
C LYS A 6 12.66 -2.22 3.44
N LEU A 7 12.25 -3.49 3.45
CA LEU A 7 10.89 -3.89 3.06
C LEU A 7 9.84 -3.31 4.00
N LYS A 8 10.04 -3.45 5.32
CA LYS A 8 9.16 -2.86 6.34
C LYS A 8 9.06 -1.35 6.18
N PHE A 9 10.18 -0.65 5.99
CA PHE A 9 10.23 0.79 5.76
C PHE A 9 9.46 1.19 4.50
N LEU A 10 9.66 0.48 3.39
CA LEU A 10 8.94 0.74 2.14
C LEU A 10 7.42 0.65 2.34
N ARG A 11 6.92 -0.38 3.02
CA ARG A 11 5.50 -0.53 3.33
C ARG A 11 4.97 0.60 4.22
N LEU A 12 5.73 0.97 5.26
CA LEU A 12 5.35 2.04 6.19
C LEU A 12 5.35 3.41 5.51
N LEU A 13 6.28 3.67 4.60
CA LEU A 13 6.36 4.92 3.82
C LEU A 13 5.05 5.20 3.07
N HIS A 14 4.42 4.15 2.53
CA HIS A 14 3.14 4.24 1.83
C HIS A 14 1.92 4.05 2.74
N SER A 15 2.11 3.97 4.07
CA SER A 15 1.04 3.74 5.04
C SER A 15 0.18 2.51 4.71
N ILE A 16 0.84 1.43 4.32
CA ILE A 16 0.18 0.16 3.96
C ILE A 16 0.20 -0.77 5.18
N SER A 17 -0.94 -1.37 5.51
CA SER A 17 -0.99 -2.35 6.59
C SER A 17 -0.49 -3.73 6.12
N GLN A 18 0.03 -4.55 7.04
CA GLN A 18 0.43 -5.93 6.71
C GLN A 18 -0.77 -6.77 6.22
N THR A 19 -1.97 -6.51 6.75
CA THR A 19 -3.21 -7.17 6.30
C THR A 19 -3.54 -6.81 4.86
N GLU A 20 -3.44 -5.53 4.50
CA GLU A 20 -3.70 -5.05 3.14
C GLU A 20 -2.69 -5.61 2.15
N LEU A 21 -1.41 -5.58 2.52
CA LEU A 21 -0.35 -6.15 1.71
C LEU A 21 -0.51 -7.66 1.51
N GLY A 22 -0.89 -8.39 2.57
CA GLY A 22 -1.14 -9.83 2.51
C GLY A 22 -2.26 -10.20 1.56
N LYS A 23 -3.34 -9.40 1.52
CA LYS A 23 -4.44 -9.58 0.56
C LYS A 23 -3.97 -9.41 -0.89
N GLU A 24 -3.14 -8.41 -1.15
CA GLU A 24 -2.60 -8.14 -2.49
C GLU A 24 -1.59 -9.19 -2.96
N MET A 25 -0.85 -9.81 -2.04
CA MET A 25 0.12 -10.87 -2.32
C MET A 25 -0.52 -12.27 -2.32
N ASP A 26 -1.62 -12.48 -3.03
CA ASP A 26 -2.31 -13.78 -3.15
C ASP A 26 -2.79 -14.36 -1.80
N GLY A 27 -3.23 -13.51 -0.86
CA GLY A 27 -3.84 -13.95 0.41
C GLY A 27 -2.86 -14.40 1.49
N ILE A 28 -1.60 -13.98 1.42
CA ILE A 28 -0.60 -14.24 2.46
C ILE A 28 -1.04 -13.66 3.81
N SER A 29 -0.84 -14.42 4.89
CA SER A 29 -1.21 -13.96 6.22
C SER A 29 -0.38 -12.76 6.69
N LYS A 30 -1.01 -11.83 7.41
CA LYS A 30 -0.31 -10.71 8.08
C LYS A 30 0.82 -11.21 9.00
N ASN A 31 0.65 -12.39 9.60
CA ASN A 31 1.63 -12.99 10.50
C ASN A 31 2.90 -13.39 9.74
N TYR A 32 2.77 -13.96 8.54
CA TYR A 32 3.91 -14.29 7.70
C TYR A 32 4.70 -13.04 7.30
N ILE A 33 4.02 -11.99 6.85
CA ILE A 33 4.64 -10.69 6.55
C ILE A 33 5.38 -10.15 7.78
N SER A 34 4.75 -10.19 8.96
CA SER A 34 5.38 -9.76 10.21
C SER A 34 6.62 -10.59 10.56
N MET A 35 6.61 -11.90 10.32
CA MET A 35 7.79 -12.74 10.54
C MET A 35 8.94 -12.36 9.62
N VAL A 36 8.67 -12.12 8.33
CA VAL A 36 9.69 -11.69 7.37
C VAL A 36 10.27 -10.34 7.79
N GLU A 37 9.42 -9.33 8.02
CA GLU A 37 9.83 -7.96 8.37
C GLU A 37 10.63 -7.86 9.67
N ASN A 38 10.41 -8.79 10.60
CA ASN A 38 11.13 -8.83 11.88
C ASN A 38 12.24 -9.90 11.90
N ARG A 39 12.72 -10.33 10.72
CA ARG A 39 13.82 -11.30 10.55
C ARG A 39 13.60 -12.68 11.19
N LYS A 40 12.35 -13.05 11.47
CA LYS A 40 12.00 -14.34 12.08
C LYS A 40 11.90 -15.48 11.07
N THR A 41 11.82 -15.17 9.78
CA THR A 41 11.86 -16.16 8.71
C THR A 41 12.57 -15.61 7.47
N LYS A 42 13.03 -16.51 6.61
CA LYS A 42 13.60 -16.18 5.30
C LYS A 42 12.50 -16.08 4.25
N TYR A 43 12.80 -15.39 3.16
CA TYR A 43 11.94 -15.26 1.99
C TYR A 43 12.79 -15.46 0.73
N THR A 44 12.14 -15.70 -0.40
CA THR A 44 12.78 -15.90 -1.71
C THR A 44 12.82 -14.60 -2.50
N ASP A 45 13.66 -14.52 -3.53
CA ASP A 45 13.69 -13.35 -4.43
C ASP A 45 12.33 -13.12 -5.10
N GLU A 46 11.63 -14.20 -5.48
CA GLU A 46 10.28 -14.10 -6.03
C GLU A 46 9.30 -13.46 -5.03
N TRP A 47 9.40 -13.84 -3.76
CA TRP A 47 8.58 -13.26 -2.71
C TRP A 47 8.88 -11.76 -2.53
N GLU A 48 10.16 -11.36 -2.58
CA GLU A 48 10.56 -9.96 -2.52
C GLU A 48 9.95 -9.14 -3.67
N GLN A 49 10.01 -9.67 -4.90
CA GLN A 49 9.43 -9.00 -6.07
C GLN A 49 7.92 -8.84 -5.93
N LYS A 50 7.21 -9.88 -5.47
CA LYS A 50 5.77 -9.81 -5.17
C LYS A 50 5.47 -8.75 -4.11
N TYR A 51 6.28 -8.68 -3.05
CA TYR A 51 6.12 -7.69 -1.98
C TYR A 51 6.24 -6.26 -2.51
N ILE A 52 7.32 -5.97 -3.23
CA ILE A 52 7.59 -4.62 -3.77
C ILE A 52 6.49 -4.23 -4.75
N LYS A 53 6.12 -5.13 -5.67
CA LYS A 53 5.04 -4.89 -6.63
C LYS A 53 3.72 -4.59 -5.93
N ALA A 54 3.34 -5.41 -4.95
CA ALA A 54 2.10 -5.23 -4.20
C ALA A 54 2.06 -3.88 -3.45
N VAL A 55 3.18 -3.49 -2.81
CA VAL A 55 3.30 -2.16 -2.17
C VAL A 55 3.02 -1.04 -3.17
N TYR A 56 3.65 -1.07 -4.34
CA TYR A 56 3.43 -0.03 -5.34
C TYR A 56 2.04 -0.06 -5.98
N THR A 57 1.45 -1.24 -6.18
CA THR A 57 0.06 -1.36 -6.65
C THR A 57 -0.90 -0.69 -5.67
N ILE A 58 -0.78 -1.00 -4.38
CA ILE A 58 -1.62 -0.41 -3.33
C ILE A 58 -1.39 1.11 -3.25
N ALA A 59 -0.12 1.55 -3.28
CA ALA A 59 0.23 2.97 -3.21
C ALA A 59 -0.36 3.76 -4.39
N ALA A 60 -0.31 3.19 -5.61
CA ALA A 60 -0.90 3.81 -6.79
C ALA A 60 -2.43 3.92 -6.68
N ARG A 61 -3.10 2.87 -6.19
CA ARG A 61 -4.55 2.88 -5.94
C ARG A 61 -4.93 3.98 -4.93
N LYS A 62 -4.24 4.04 -3.79
CA LYS A 62 -4.47 5.08 -2.76
C LYS A 62 -4.22 6.50 -3.26
N LYS A 63 -3.24 6.69 -4.14
CA LYS A 63 -2.99 7.99 -4.78
C LYS A 63 -4.16 8.39 -5.69
N ASN A 64 -4.68 7.44 -6.47
CA ASN A 64 -5.80 7.70 -7.36
C ASN A 64 -7.09 7.99 -6.59
N GLU A 65 -7.37 7.24 -5.51
CA GLU A 65 -8.52 7.50 -4.61
C GLU A 65 -8.49 8.93 -4.06
N LYS A 66 -7.35 9.37 -3.52
CA LYS A 66 -7.18 10.75 -3.04
C LYS A 66 -7.41 11.82 -4.12
N ASN A 67 -6.97 11.55 -5.36
CA ASN A 67 -7.18 12.49 -6.47
C ASN A 67 -8.66 12.57 -6.84
N ILE A 68 -9.40 11.47 -6.79
CA ILE A 68 -10.84 11.44 -7.08
C ILE A 68 -11.62 12.23 -6.02
N GLU A 69 -11.34 12.00 -4.73
CA GLU A 69 -11.94 12.75 -3.62
C GLU A 69 -11.75 14.27 -3.80
N GLN A 70 -10.53 14.71 -4.14
CA GLN A 70 -10.25 16.12 -4.39
C GLN A 70 -11.05 16.72 -5.56
N VAL A 71 -11.23 15.96 -6.63
CA VAL A 71 -12.04 16.40 -7.79
C VAL A 71 -13.51 16.50 -7.42
N GLU A 72 -14.03 15.57 -6.61
CA GLU A 72 -15.42 15.60 -6.14
C GLU A 72 -15.67 16.78 -5.19
N GLU A 73 -14.77 17.05 -4.25
CA GLU A 73 -14.83 18.23 -3.37
C GLU A 73 -14.84 19.53 -4.19
N MET A 74 -13.91 19.68 -5.14
CA MET A 74 -13.88 20.83 -6.05
C MET A 74 -15.18 20.97 -6.86
N ALA A 75 -15.76 19.87 -7.33
CA ALA A 75 -17.02 19.90 -8.08
C ALA A 75 -18.21 20.35 -7.21
N GLN A 76 -18.24 19.97 -5.92
CA GLN A 76 -19.28 20.42 -4.97
C GLN A 76 -19.14 21.91 -4.64
N GLU A 77 -17.91 22.41 -4.47
CA GLU A 77 -17.66 23.84 -4.28
C GLU A 77 -18.12 24.69 -5.48
N ILE A 78 -17.90 24.21 -6.71
CA ILE A 78 -18.35 24.90 -7.92
C ILE A 78 -19.88 24.93 -8.01
N LYS A 79 -20.56 23.83 -7.67
CA LYS A 79 -22.04 23.75 -7.68
C LYS A 79 -22.66 24.70 -6.65
N THR A 80 -22.11 24.75 -5.44
CA THR A 80 -22.62 25.63 -4.37
C THR A 80 -22.37 27.12 -4.66
N LYS A 81 -21.27 27.47 -5.33
CA LYS A 81 -21.00 28.86 -5.77
C LYS A 81 -21.88 29.34 -6.92
N LYS A 82 -22.41 28.46 -7.78
CA LYS A 82 -23.33 28.83 -8.87
C LYS A 82 -24.79 29.02 -8.45
N SER A 83 -25.15 28.62 -7.22
CA SER A 83 -26.51 28.77 -6.66
C SER A 83 -26.66 29.97 -5.71
N LYS A 84 -25.65 30.86 -5.64
CA LYS A 84 -25.73 32.19 -5.01
C LYS A 84 -25.65 33.25 -6.09
#